data_AF-A0A452V2M0-F1
#
_entry.id   AF-A0A452V2M0-F1
#
_cell.length_a   1.000
_cell.length_b   1.000
_cell.length_c   1.000
_cell.angle_alpha   90.00
_cell.angle_beta   90.00
_cell.angle_gamma   90.00
#
_symmetry.space_group_name_H-M   'P 1'
#
loop_
_entity.id
_entity.type
_entity.pdbx_description
1 polymer ?
#
loop_
_entity_poly.entity_id
_entity_poly.type
_entity_poly.pdbx_seq_one_letter_code
_entity_poly.pdbx_strand_id
1 'polypeptide(L)'
;MVQHTLTPGDLRDLRVEPVKSSVAMEDYSILMNVSWRLRADASVRFLKATKICVTGKSNVQSHSCVRCNYTEAFQTQTRPSGGRWTFSYTGFPVEPNTLYFIGAHNIPNANMNEDPPSMSVNFTSPGCLNHIMKYRKKCIEAGK
;
A
#
# COMPACT_ATOMS: atom_id res chain seq x y z
N MET A 1 -1.34 8.84 26.60
CA MET A 1 -1.81 7.86 25.60
C MET A 1 -3.13 8.37 25.04
N VAL A 2 -3.34 8.33 23.73
CA VAL A 2 -4.61 8.81 23.13
C VAL A 2 -5.58 7.64 23.09
N GLN A 3 -6.76 7.81 23.68
CA GLN A 3 -7.84 6.83 23.65
C GLN A 3 -8.92 7.30 22.68
N HIS A 4 -9.42 6.39 21.86
CA HIS A 4 -10.49 6.63 20.90
C HIS A 4 -11.75 5.90 21.36
N THR A 5 -12.88 6.61 21.37
CA THR A 5 -14.19 6.01 21.70
C THR A 5 -14.57 4.93 20.69
N LEU A 6 -14.23 5.14 19.41
CA LEU A 6 -14.48 4.21 18.31
C LEU A 6 -13.29 4.22 17.34
N THR A 7 -12.92 3.03 16.88
CA THR A 7 -11.81 2.79 15.96
C THR A 7 -12.32 2.08 14.70
N PRO A 8 -11.71 2.33 13.53
CA PRO A 8 -12.07 1.66 12.30
C PRO A 8 -11.68 0.18 12.36
N GLY A 9 -12.35 -0.64 11.56
CA GLY A 9 -11.98 -2.03 11.32
C GLY A 9 -10.75 -2.20 10.44
N ASP A 10 -10.32 -3.45 10.30
CA ASP A 10 -9.19 -3.83 9.44
C ASP A 10 -9.44 -3.58 7.94
N LEU A 11 -8.35 -3.56 7.18
CA LEU A 11 -8.40 -3.51 5.72
C LEU A 11 -8.58 -4.92 5.17
N ARG A 12 -9.04 -5.02 3.91
CA ARG A 12 -9.20 -6.28 3.20
C ARG A 12 -8.50 -6.23 1.85
N ASP A 13 -8.20 -7.41 1.33
CA ASP A 13 -7.67 -7.59 -0.03
C ASP A 13 -6.44 -6.70 -0.33
N LEU A 14 -5.48 -6.60 0.61
CA LEU A 14 -4.22 -5.90 0.38
C LEU A 14 -3.42 -6.61 -0.72
N ARG A 15 -3.22 -5.94 -1.85
CA ARG A 15 -2.53 -6.47 -3.04
C ARG A 15 -1.42 -5.53 -3.46
N VAL A 16 -0.38 -6.10 -4.06
CA VAL A 16 0.81 -5.36 -4.51
C VAL A 16 1.18 -5.84 -5.90
N GLU A 17 1.31 -4.90 -6.83
CA GLU A 17 1.69 -5.18 -8.21
C GLU A 17 2.75 -4.17 -8.68
N PRO A 18 3.80 -4.60 -9.41
CA PRO A 18 4.73 -3.68 -10.03
C PRO A 18 4.10 -3.06 -11.27
N VAL A 19 4.14 -1.73 -11.38
CA VAL A 19 3.59 -0.98 -12.51
C VAL A 19 4.64 -0.04 -13.09
N LYS A 20 4.53 0.25 -14.38
CA LYS A 20 5.36 1.24 -15.05
C LYS A 20 4.82 2.64 -14.73
N SER A 21 5.67 3.55 -14.31
CA SER A 21 5.32 4.98 -14.24
C SER A 21 5.17 5.55 -15.66
N SER A 22 4.08 6.28 -15.90
CA SER A 22 3.85 7.03 -17.15
C SER A 22 4.43 8.45 -17.11
N VAL A 23 4.94 8.88 -15.95
CA VAL A 23 5.53 10.20 -15.78
C VAL A 23 6.96 10.16 -16.33
N ALA A 24 7.27 11.07 -17.25
CA ALA A 24 8.60 11.28 -17.81
C ALA A 24 9.57 11.78 -16.73
N MET A 25 10.00 10.88 -15.86
CA MET A 25 11.24 11.01 -15.10
C MET A 25 12.32 10.29 -15.92
N GLU A 26 13.53 10.83 -15.95
CA GLU A 26 14.68 10.30 -16.69
C GLU A 26 15.00 8.82 -16.35
N ASP A 27 14.46 8.31 -15.25
CA ASP A 27 14.48 6.91 -14.88
C ASP A 27 13.12 6.25 -15.14
N TYR A 28 13.07 5.32 -16.09
CA TYR A 28 12.02 4.33 -16.28
C TYR A 28 11.66 3.63 -14.95
N SER A 29 10.74 4.25 -14.22
CA SER A 29 10.53 3.98 -12.80
C SER A 29 9.44 2.92 -12.66
N ILE A 30 9.87 1.70 -12.35
CA ILE A 30 8.94 0.67 -11.86
C ILE A 30 8.58 1.00 -10.41
N LEU A 31 7.29 1.16 -10.17
CA LEU A 31 6.71 1.52 -8.87
C LEU A 31 5.79 0.40 -8.39
N MET A 32 5.60 0.30 -7.07
CA MET A 32 4.57 -0.57 -6.49
C MET A 32 3.24 0.15 -6.53
N ASN A 33 2.26 -0.49 -7.14
CA ASN A 33 0.86 -0.21 -6.92
C ASN A 33 0.38 -1.08 -5.74
N VAL A 34 0.12 -0.44 -4.61
CA VAL A 34 -0.47 -1.08 -3.44
C VAL A 34 -1.96 -0.76 -3.44
N SER A 35 -2.81 -1.78 -3.53
CA SER A 35 -4.27 -1.64 -3.50
C SER A 35 -4.88 -2.34 -2.30
N TRP A 36 -5.97 -1.78 -1.79
CA TRP A 36 -6.68 -2.32 -0.63
C TRP A 36 -8.16 -1.99 -0.71
N ARG A 37 -8.96 -2.72 0.06
CA ARG A 37 -10.38 -2.49 0.24
C ARG A 37 -10.70 -2.18 1.69
N LEU A 38 -11.69 -1.32 1.88
CA LEU A 38 -12.25 -1.10 3.21
C LEU A 38 -13.24 -2.22 3.56
N ARG A 39 -13.30 -2.56 4.84
CA ARG A 39 -14.35 -3.43 5.37
C ARG A 39 -15.71 -2.74 5.22
N ALA A 40 -16.71 -3.49 4.79
CA ALA A 40 -18.06 -2.98 4.56
C ALA A 40 -18.90 -3.07 5.85
N ASP A 41 -18.45 -2.39 6.91
CA ASP A 41 -19.15 -2.34 8.21
C ASP A 41 -19.30 -0.90 8.72
N ALA A 42 -20.01 -0.71 9.82
CA ALA A 42 -20.28 0.62 10.36
C ALA A 42 -19.02 1.37 10.86
N SER A 43 -17.91 0.68 11.08
CA SER A 43 -16.66 1.28 11.58
C SER A 43 -16.00 2.22 10.58
N VAL A 44 -16.31 2.06 9.28
CA VAL A 44 -15.76 2.90 8.20
C VAL A 44 -16.10 4.39 8.39
N ARG A 45 -17.18 4.71 9.11
CA ARG A 45 -17.58 6.09 9.45
C ARG A 45 -16.55 6.83 10.30
N PHE A 46 -15.69 6.08 11.01
CA PHE A 46 -14.64 6.62 11.89
C PHE A 46 -13.26 6.58 11.25
N LEU A 47 -13.14 6.03 10.04
CA LEU A 47 -11.89 5.95 9.31
C LEU A 47 -11.46 7.34 8.83
N LYS A 48 -10.27 7.78 9.24
CA LYS A 48 -9.70 9.08 8.86
C LYS A 48 -8.58 8.97 7.85
N ALA A 49 -7.80 7.89 7.90
CA ALA A 49 -6.71 7.66 6.97
C ALA A 49 -6.32 6.19 6.92
N THR A 50 -5.56 5.83 5.89
CA THR A 50 -4.84 4.57 5.81
C THR A 50 -3.35 4.88 5.65
N LYS A 51 -2.51 4.32 6.51
CA LYS A 51 -1.04 4.43 6.40
C LYS A 51 -0.48 3.13 5.86
N ILE A 52 0.36 3.25 4.84
CA ILE A 52 1.03 2.13 4.17
C ILE A 52 2.52 2.30 4.42
N CYS A 53 3.17 1.22 4.84
CA CYS A 53 4.61 1.16 5.05
C CYS A 53 5.18 0.00 4.27
N VAL A 54 6.27 0.25 3.56
CA VAL A 54 7.01 -0.74 2.77
C VAL A 54 8.41 -0.85 3.36
N THR A 55 8.80 -2.09 3.67
CA THR A 55 10.16 -2.42 4.10
C THR A 55 10.79 -3.35 3.08
N GLY A 56 11.82 -2.90 2.37
CA GLY A 56 12.58 -3.72 1.43
C GLY A 56 13.74 -4.42 2.13
N LYS A 57 13.82 -5.74 1.99
CA LYS A 57 14.93 -6.58 2.44
C LYS A 57 15.87 -6.82 1.25
N SER A 58 16.79 -5.87 1.05
CA SER A 58 17.91 -5.99 0.11
C SER A 58 19.24 -5.94 0.87
N ASN A 59 20.37 -5.75 0.18
CA ASN A 59 21.66 -5.47 0.83
C ASN A 59 21.62 -4.25 1.76
N VAL A 60 20.72 -3.29 1.47
CA VAL A 60 20.39 -2.17 2.34
C VAL A 60 18.91 -2.27 2.70
N GLN A 61 18.60 -2.24 4.01
CA GLN A 61 17.22 -2.20 4.46
C GLN A 61 16.61 -0.84 4.09
N SER A 62 15.57 -0.85 3.27
CA SER A 62 14.80 0.36 2.96
C SER A 62 13.49 0.34 3.74
N HIS A 63 13.06 1.50 4.24
CA HIS A 63 11.77 1.66 4.91
C HIS A 63 11.16 2.99 4.50
N SER A 64 9.92 2.96 4.02
CA SER A 64 9.17 4.15 3.62
C SER A 64 7.71 3.99 3.95
N CYS A 65 7.05 5.08 4.36
CA CYS A 65 5.63 5.09 4.64
C CYS A 65 4.94 6.28 3.99
N VAL A 66 3.69 6.06 3.59
CA VAL A 66 2.78 7.12 3.12
C VAL A 66 1.49 7.06 3.92
N ARG A 67 0.85 8.21 4.13
CA ARG A 67 -0.43 8.32 4.80
C ARG A 67 -1.46 8.90 3.84
N CYS A 68 -2.43 8.09 3.46
CA CYS A 68 -3.57 8.50 2.63
C CYS A 68 -4.68 9.01 3.56
N ASN A 69 -4.84 10.33 3.64
CA ASN A 69 -5.94 10.94 4.40
C ASN A 69 -7.23 10.93 3.57
N TYR A 70 -8.34 10.54 4.18
CA TYR A 70 -9.68 10.72 3.61
C TYR A 70 -10.17 12.11 4.01
N THR A 71 -10.51 12.94 3.03
CA THR A 71 -10.90 14.33 3.25
C THR A 71 -12.28 14.46 3.90
N GLU A 72 -13.15 13.48 3.66
CA GLU A 72 -14.50 13.43 4.20
C GLU A 72 -14.77 12.09 4.87
N ALA A 73 -15.67 12.10 5.85
CA ALA A 73 -16.12 10.88 6.51
C ALA A 73 -17.02 10.06 5.57
N PHE A 74 -16.80 8.74 5.55
CA PHE A 74 -17.64 7.82 4.80
C PHE A 74 -19.05 7.77 5.41
N GLN A 75 -20.05 8.13 4.62
CA GLN A 75 -21.46 8.07 5.07
C GLN A 75 -22.02 6.64 5.00
N THR A 76 -21.54 5.86 4.02
CA THR A 76 -22.02 4.51 3.70
C THR A 76 -20.87 3.50 3.64
N GLN A 77 -21.18 2.24 3.96
CA GLN A 77 -20.25 1.11 3.96
C GLN A 77 -19.75 0.72 2.56
N THR A 78 -20.48 1.16 1.54
CA THR A 78 -20.24 0.86 0.14
C THR A 78 -20.24 2.16 -0.65
N ARG A 79 -19.63 2.12 -1.84
CA ARG A 79 -19.63 3.27 -2.75
C ARG A 79 -21.05 3.55 -3.25
N PRO A 80 -21.39 4.81 -3.60
CA PRO A 80 -22.68 5.13 -4.20
C PRO A 80 -23.01 4.32 -5.45
N SER A 81 -21.99 3.98 -6.26
CA SER A 81 -22.10 3.13 -7.45
C SER A 81 -22.19 1.62 -7.14
N GLY A 82 -22.21 1.25 -5.86
CA GLY A 82 -22.17 -0.12 -5.40
C GLY A 82 -20.76 -0.68 -5.17
N GLY A 83 -20.72 -1.79 -4.45
CA GLY A 83 -19.49 -2.50 -4.09
C GLY A 83 -18.65 -1.82 -3.00
N ARG A 84 -17.58 -2.50 -2.61
CA ARG A 84 -16.70 -2.06 -1.52
C ARG A 84 -15.84 -0.88 -1.95
N TRP A 85 -15.58 0.04 -1.02
CA TRP A 85 -14.57 1.08 -1.20
C TRP A 85 -13.22 0.42 -1.47
N THR A 86 -12.60 0.81 -2.59
CA THR A 86 -11.33 0.27 -3.07
C THR A 86 -10.42 1.44 -3.38
N PHE A 87 -9.19 1.37 -2.89
CA PHE A 87 -8.18 2.41 -3.05
C PHE A 87 -6.87 1.79 -3.54
N SER A 88 -6.03 2.63 -4.13
CA SER A 88 -4.69 2.25 -4.55
C SER A 88 -3.74 3.43 -4.41
N TYR A 89 -2.49 3.14 -4.08
CA TYR A 89 -1.40 4.09 -4.07
C TYR A 89 -0.24 3.54 -4.91
N THR A 90 0.23 4.34 -5.86
CA THR A 90 1.40 4.02 -6.68
C THR A 90 2.49 5.05 -6.41
N GLY A 91 3.63 4.62 -5.89
CA GLY A 91 4.71 5.56 -5.56
C GLY A 91 5.95 4.98 -4.88
N PHE A 92 5.91 3.73 -4.40
CA PHE A 92 7.11 3.12 -3.82
C PHE A 92 8.01 2.55 -4.93
N PRO A 93 9.31 2.91 -4.98
CA PRO A 93 10.22 2.36 -5.99
C PRO A 93 10.44 0.86 -5.78
N VAL A 94 10.58 0.13 -6.90
CA VAL A 94 10.85 -1.32 -6.92
C VAL A 94 12.26 -1.60 -7.41
N GLU A 95 13.00 -2.38 -6.63
CA GLU A 95 14.27 -2.99 -7.00
C GLU A 95 14.02 -4.42 -7.50
N PRO A 96 14.78 -4.91 -8.50
CA PRO A 96 14.62 -6.28 -8.99
C PRO A 96 15.01 -7.33 -7.94
N ASN A 97 14.39 -8.50 -8.00
CA ASN A 97 14.68 -9.66 -7.14
C ASN A 97 14.72 -9.34 -5.63
N THR A 98 13.85 -8.46 -5.17
CA THR A 98 13.87 -7.94 -3.79
C THR A 98 12.60 -8.37 -3.06
N LEU A 99 12.76 -8.87 -1.83
CA LEU A 99 11.65 -9.19 -0.95
C LEU A 99 11.22 -7.94 -0.18
N TYR A 100 9.93 -7.63 -0.24
CA TYR A 100 9.30 -6.53 0.47
C TYR A 100 8.27 -7.04 1.46
N PHE A 101 8.24 -6.40 2.63
CA PHE A 101 7.14 -6.50 3.59
C PHE A 101 6.30 -5.23 3.50
N ILE A 102 5.01 -5.38 3.18
CA ILE A 102 4.07 -4.28 3.03
C ILE A 102 3.06 -4.38 4.16
N GLY A 103 3.00 -3.37 5.01
CA GLY A 103 2.00 -3.23 6.06
C GLY A 103 1.08 -2.04 5.77
N ALA A 104 -0.23 -2.24 5.92
CA ALA A 104 -1.23 -1.19 5.89
C ALA A 104 -1.99 -1.18 7.20
N HIS A 105 -2.28 0.01 7.74
CA HIS A 105 -3.14 0.15 8.92
C HIS A 105 -4.06 1.36 8.78
N ASN A 106 -5.30 1.19 9.23
CA ASN A 106 -6.29 2.23 9.31
C ASN A 106 -6.05 3.12 10.53
N ILE A 107 -6.50 4.37 10.42
CA ILE A 107 -6.31 5.40 11.43
C ILE A 107 -7.68 6.03 11.74
N PRO A 108 -8.05 6.23 13.02
CA PRO A 108 -7.26 6.02 14.24
C PRO A 108 -6.84 4.58 14.48
N ASN A 109 -5.72 4.40 15.19
CA ASN A 109 -5.27 3.06 15.58
C ASN A 109 -6.18 2.51 16.69
N ALA A 110 -6.16 1.19 16.88
CA ALA A 110 -6.82 0.54 18.00
C ALA A 110 -6.32 1.08 19.35
N ASN A 111 -7.17 1.03 20.39
CA ASN A 111 -6.71 1.35 21.75
C ASN A 111 -5.71 0.30 22.24
N MET A 112 -5.07 0.59 23.38
CA MET A 112 -4.19 -0.39 24.01
C MET A 112 -4.96 -1.69 24.30
N ASN A 113 -4.35 -2.84 23.98
CA ASN A 113 -4.92 -4.19 24.14
C ASN A 113 -6.09 -4.54 23.21
N GLU A 114 -6.41 -3.69 22.23
CA GLU A 114 -7.34 -4.02 21.13
C GLU A 114 -6.57 -4.50 19.89
N ASP A 115 -7.25 -5.25 19.03
CA ASP A 115 -6.69 -5.70 17.75
C ASP A 115 -6.42 -4.53 16.81
N PRO A 116 -5.21 -4.38 16.25
CA PRO A 116 -4.88 -3.29 15.36
C PRO A 116 -5.63 -3.43 14.02
N PRO A 117 -6.21 -2.35 13.46
CA PRO A 117 -6.95 -2.39 12.20
C PRO A 117 -5.98 -2.40 11.01
N SER A 118 -5.22 -3.48 10.88
CA SER A 118 -4.05 -3.60 10.02
C SER A 118 -4.04 -4.91 9.22
N MET A 119 -3.34 -4.89 8.10
CA MET A 119 -3.07 -6.05 7.27
C MET A 119 -1.66 -5.96 6.71
N SER A 120 -1.00 -7.09 6.52
CA SER A 120 0.33 -7.13 5.89
C SER A 120 0.45 -8.27 4.89
N VAL A 121 1.31 -8.06 3.90
CA VAL A 121 1.63 -9.04 2.86
C VAL A 121 3.12 -8.99 2.53
N ASN A 122 3.66 -10.13 2.09
CA ASN A 122 4.97 -10.20 1.47
C ASN A 122 4.82 -10.07 -0.04
N PHE A 123 5.74 -9.33 -0.67
CA PHE A 123 5.82 -9.19 -2.12
C PHE A 123 7.27 -9.37 -2.55
N THR A 124 7.55 -10.31 -3.44
CA THR A 124 8.86 -10.46 -4.07
C THR A 124 8.79 -9.87 -5.46
N SER A 125 9.60 -8.85 -5.72
CA SER A 125 9.64 -8.23 -7.04
C SER A 125 10.27 -9.18 -8.08
N PRO A 126 9.80 -9.13 -9.33
CA PRO A 126 10.41 -9.92 -10.39
C PRO A 126 11.86 -9.50 -10.67
N GLY A 127 12.62 -10.39 -11.31
CA GLY A 127 13.93 -10.07 -11.86
C GLY A 127 13.86 -9.34 -13.21
N CYS A 128 15.03 -8.96 -13.74
CA CYS A 128 15.16 -8.17 -14.96
C CYS A 128 14.56 -8.82 -16.23
N LEU A 129 14.49 -10.16 -16.30
CA LEU A 129 13.88 -10.86 -17.44
C LEU A 129 12.35 -10.70 -17.52
N ASN A 130 11.72 -10.17 -16.48
CA ASN A 130 10.28 -9.91 -16.49
C ASN A 130 9.94 -8.73 -17.42
N HIS A 131 8.84 -8.86 -18.17
CA HIS A 131 8.40 -7.88 -19.16
C HIS A 131 8.14 -6.46 -18.62
N ILE A 132 7.92 -6.31 -17.30
CA ILE A 132 7.79 -5.01 -16.61
C ILE A 132 9.17 -4.53 -16.14
N MET A 133 9.92 -5.40 -15.46
CA MET A 133 11.18 -5.04 -14.80
C MET A 133 12.34 -4.76 -15.75
N LYS A 134 12.33 -5.31 -16.99
CA LYS A 134 13.37 -5.06 -17.99
C LYS A 134 13.61 -3.58 -18.32
N TYR A 135 12.60 -2.74 -18.08
CA TYR A 135 12.70 -1.30 -18.29
C TYR A 135 13.36 -0.56 -17.12
N ARG A 136 13.59 -1.21 -15.97
CA ARG A 136 14.28 -0.57 -14.85
C ARG A 136 15.72 -0.25 -15.25
N LYS A 137 16.19 0.96 -14.93
CA LYS A 137 17.56 1.41 -15.23
C LYS A 137 18.66 0.41 -14.88
N LYS A 138 18.64 -0.15 -13.66
CA LYS A 138 19.61 -1.19 -13.25
C LYS A 138 19.61 -2.43 -14.14
N CYS A 139 18.47 -2.81 -14.72
CA CYS A 139 18.38 -3.93 -15.65
C CYS A 139 18.95 -3.57 -17.02
N ILE A 140 18.63 -2.37 -17.51
CA ILE A 140 19.18 -1.82 -18.76
C ILE A 140 20.71 -1.70 -18.68
N GLU A 141 21.23 -1.11 -17.61
CA GLU A 141 22.67 -0.94 -17.38
C GLU A 141 23.40 -2.29 -17.23
N ALA A 142 22.72 -3.32 -16.71
CA ALA A 142 23.25 -4.68 -16.63
C ALA A 142 23.12 -5.47 -17.96
N GLY A 143 22.55 -4.89 -19.01
CA GLY A 143 22.32 -5.53 -20.30
C GLY A 143 21.34 -6.71 -20.25
N LYS A 144 20.30 -6.61 -19.40
CA LYS A 144 19.31 -7.67 -19.14
C LYS A 144 17.93 -7.35 -19.67
#